data_AF-A0AA92YC87-F1
#
_entry.id   AF-A0AA92YC87-F1
#
_cell.length_a   1.000
_cell.length_b   1.000
_cell.length_c   1.000
_cell.angle_alpha   90.00
_cell.angle_beta   90.00
_cell.angle_gamma   90.00
#
_symmetry.space_group_name_H-M   'P 1'
#
loop_
_entity.id
_entity.type
_entity.pdbx_description
1 polymer ?
#
loop_
_entity_poly.entity_id
_entity_poly.type
_entity_poly.pdbx_seq_one_letter_code
_entity_poly.pdbx_strand_id
1 'polypeptide(L)'
;IIYKGNPKESDLNRINSETTDVTILKDMFSIPYVYIKKIENQNGKRYIKIFFAKDSEEELYIDDETIKNEVFEFIKTDHVDFTYSSELPSFVKYTKAQLFALVSITGIFIWSLYLAIQIESGIEYELVGGRRPGIAGVILVIANLGTFKIIIGYLILLAIAIFALIKKIRSRSITEYLKR
;
A
#
# COMPACT_ATOMS: atom_id res chain seq x y z
N ILE A 1 0.52 -24.68 -0.75
CA ILE A 1 -0.88 -24.55 -0.28
C ILE A 1 -0.87 -23.48 0.80
N ILE A 2 -1.56 -22.35 0.56
CA ILE A 2 -1.61 -21.21 1.48
C ILE A 2 -2.96 -21.28 2.19
N TYR A 3 -2.93 -21.26 3.52
CA TYR A 3 -4.09 -21.54 4.35
C TYR A 3 -4.58 -20.27 5.03
N LYS A 4 -5.82 -19.84 4.75
CA LYS A 4 -6.55 -18.90 5.61
C LYS A 4 -8.01 -19.30 5.73
N GLY A 5 -8.41 -19.58 6.97
CA GLY A 5 -9.64 -20.28 7.33
C GLY A 5 -10.81 -19.38 7.62
N ASN A 6 -11.93 -19.68 6.98
CA ASN A 6 -13.23 -19.46 7.58
C ASN A 6 -14.15 -20.62 7.21
N PRO A 7 -14.13 -21.73 7.98
CA PRO A 7 -14.90 -22.91 7.64
C PRO A 7 -16.40 -22.68 7.75
N LYS A 8 -17.16 -23.38 6.90
CA LYS A 8 -18.63 -23.33 6.96
C LYS A 8 -19.10 -24.02 8.24
N GLU A 9 -20.27 -23.62 8.73
CA GLU A 9 -20.88 -24.17 9.95
C GLU A 9 -21.10 -25.69 9.85
N SER A 10 -21.40 -26.20 8.65
CA SER A 10 -21.49 -27.63 8.36
C SER A 10 -20.15 -28.36 8.52
N ASP A 11 -19.03 -27.69 8.28
CA ASP A 11 -17.69 -28.27 8.33
C ASP A 11 -17.14 -28.23 9.77
N LEU A 12 -17.51 -27.19 10.54
CA LEU A 12 -17.24 -27.10 11.98
C LEU A 12 -17.89 -28.25 12.76
N ASN A 13 -19.13 -28.59 12.42
CA ASN A 13 -19.87 -29.67 13.09
C ASN A 13 -19.30 -31.07 12.81
N ARG A 14 -18.41 -31.21 11.82
CA ARG A 14 -17.71 -32.46 11.50
C ARG A 14 -16.40 -32.63 12.26
N ILE A 15 -15.92 -31.61 12.96
CA ILE A 15 -14.70 -31.67 13.79
C ILE A 15 -15.11 -31.95 15.23
N ASN A 16 -14.86 -33.17 15.68
CA ASN A 16 -14.95 -33.59 17.07
C ASN A 16 -13.62 -34.23 17.51
N SER A 17 -13.50 -34.58 18.79
CA SER A 17 -12.31 -35.22 19.37
C SER A 17 -11.94 -36.57 18.73
N GLU A 18 -12.79 -37.11 17.86
CA GLU A 18 -12.64 -38.42 17.22
C GLU A 18 -12.35 -38.32 15.70
N THR A 19 -12.26 -37.09 15.17
CA THR A 19 -12.04 -36.85 13.74
C THR A 19 -10.61 -37.19 13.34
N THR A 20 -10.43 -38.31 12.65
CA THR A 20 -9.13 -38.81 12.17
C THR A 20 -8.82 -38.42 10.73
N ASP A 21 -9.82 -37.93 9.98
CA ASP A 21 -9.68 -37.57 8.58
C ASP A 21 -9.18 -36.12 8.42
N VAL A 22 -7.86 -35.99 8.23
CA VAL A 22 -7.15 -34.72 8.06
C VAL A 22 -7.44 -34.04 6.71
N THR A 23 -8.06 -34.75 5.76
CA THR A 23 -8.36 -34.19 4.43
C THR A 23 -9.42 -33.08 4.49
N ILE A 24 -10.35 -33.17 5.45
CA ILE A 24 -11.41 -32.16 5.68
C ILE A 24 -10.80 -30.80 6.05
N LEU A 25 -9.73 -30.80 6.84
CA LEU A 25 -9.01 -29.57 7.19
C LEU A 25 -8.38 -28.93 5.94
N LYS A 26 -7.90 -29.74 5.00
CA LYS A 26 -7.30 -29.26 3.77
C LYS A 26 -8.28 -28.43 2.94
N ASP A 27 -9.54 -28.84 2.88
CA ASP A 27 -10.60 -28.14 2.16
C ASP A 27 -11.15 -26.93 2.93
N MET A 28 -11.23 -27.01 4.27
CA MET A 28 -11.71 -25.93 5.14
C MET A 28 -10.83 -24.66 5.13
N PHE A 29 -9.54 -24.84 4.90
CA PHE A 29 -8.56 -23.75 4.92
C PHE A 29 -8.06 -23.36 3.52
N SER A 30 -8.60 -23.97 2.46
CA SER A 30 -8.22 -23.69 1.07
C SER A 30 -9.00 -22.50 0.51
N ILE A 31 -8.29 -21.54 -0.09
CA ILE A 31 -8.94 -20.44 -0.81
C ILE A 31 -9.32 -20.94 -2.21
N PRO A 32 -10.61 -20.99 -2.56
CA PRO A 32 -11.00 -21.49 -3.88
C PRO A 32 -10.50 -20.53 -4.97
N TYR A 33 -9.84 -21.07 -6.00
CA TYR A 33 -9.31 -20.28 -7.13
C TYR A 33 -10.36 -19.41 -7.83
N VAL A 34 -11.65 -19.80 -7.74
CA VAL A 34 -12.79 -19.01 -8.22
C VAL A 34 -12.82 -17.59 -7.64
N TYR A 35 -12.32 -17.38 -6.42
CA TYR A 35 -12.29 -16.07 -5.79
C TYR A 35 -11.08 -15.23 -6.18
N ILE A 36 -10.05 -15.83 -6.79
CA ILE A 36 -8.84 -15.13 -7.22
C ILE A 36 -9.15 -14.37 -8.50
N LYS A 37 -9.07 -13.04 -8.41
CA LYS A 37 -9.24 -12.15 -9.57
C LYS A 37 -7.92 -11.89 -10.29
N LYS A 38 -6.85 -11.81 -9.52
CA LYS A 38 -5.54 -11.41 -10.03
C LYS A 38 -4.41 -11.92 -9.15
N ILE A 39 -3.30 -12.29 -9.78
CA ILE A 39 -2.06 -12.65 -9.11
C ILE A 39 -0.93 -11.80 -9.68
N GLU A 40 -0.07 -11.28 -8.82
CA GLU A 40 1.11 -10.49 -9.18
C GLU A 40 2.39 -11.19 -8.70
N ASN A 41 3.33 -11.39 -9.61
CA ASN A 41 4.71 -11.77 -9.29
C ASN A 41 5.64 -10.63 -9.69
N GLN A 42 6.15 -9.88 -8.71
CA GLN A 42 7.09 -8.80 -8.96
C GLN A 42 8.52 -9.30 -8.74
N ASN A 43 9.39 -9.07 -9.73
CA ASN A 43 10.81 -9.40 -9.61
C ASN A 43 11.46 -8.56 -8.49
N GLY A 44 12.26 -9.19 -7.62
CA GLY A 44 12.92 -8.54 -6.48
C GLY A 44 12.02 -8.32 -5.26
N LYS A 45 10.78 -8.82 -5.31
CA LYS A 45 9.91 -8.98 -4.12
C LYS A 45 9.92 -10.44 -3.70
N ARG A 46 9.99 -10.68 -2.39
CA ARG A 46 9.99 -12.03 -1.80
C ARG A 46 8.60 -12.59 -1.57
N TYR A 47 7.63 -12.15 -2.36
CA TYR A 47 6.26 -12.60 -2.23
C TYR A 47 5.53 -12.57 -3.57
N ILE A 48 4.54 -13.45 -3.69
CA ILE A 48 3.51 -13.40 -4.73
C ILE A 48 2.28 -12.75 -4.10
N LYS A 49 1.69 -11.75 -4.76
CA LYS A 49 0.50 -11.07 -4.26
C LYS A 49 -0.74 -11.61 -4.92
N ILE A 50 -1.72 -12.02 -4.13
CA ILE A 50 -2.96 -12.63 -4.59
C ILE A 50 -4.10 -11.68 -4.25
N PHE A 51 -4.91 -11.32 -5.25
CA PHE A 51 -6.06 -10.45 -5.11
C PHE A 51 -7.34 -11.27 -5.27
N PHE A 52 -8.21 -11.16 -4.27
CA PHE A 52 -9.49 -11.84 -4.24
C PHE A 52 -10.65 -10.88 -4.58
N ALA A 53 -11.88 -11.40 -4.60
CA ALA A 53 -13.08 -10.57 -4.65
C ALA A 53 -13.17 -9.62 -3.44
N LYS A 54 -13.86 -8.48 -3.63
CA LYS A 54 -14.09 -7.43 -2.61
C LYS A 54 -12.82 -6.79 -2.03
N ASP A 55 -11.83 -6.53 -2.89
CA ASP A 55 -10.59 -5.79 -2.55
C ASP A 55 -9.72 -6.42 -1.44
N SER A 56 -9.94 -7.72 -1.14
CA SER A 56 -9.07 -8.47 -0.25
C SER A 56 -7.79 -8.88 -0.99
N GLU A 57 -6.66 -8.77 -0.32
CA GLU A 57 -5.35 -9.15 -0.84
C GLU A 57 -4.58 -9.99 0.19
N GLU A 58 -3.72 -10.87 -0.30
CA GLU A 58 -2.83 -11.69 0.51
C GLU A 58 -1.46 -11.81 -0.14
N GLU A 59 -0.43 -11.97 0.69
CA GLU A 59 0.97 -12.05 0.26
C GLU A 59 1.52 -13.42 0.63
N LEU A 60 1.89 -14.20 -0.39
CA LEU A 60 2.59 -15.47 -0.22
C LEU A 60 4.09 -15.21 -0.17
N TYR A 61 4.67 -15.22 1.02
CA TYR A 61 6.12 -15.02 1.19
C TYR A 61 6.90 -16.27 0.77
N ILE A 62 7.85 -16.07 -0.16
CA ILE A 62 8.81 -17.08 -0.64
C ILE A 62 10.15 -16.37 -0.78
N ASP A 63 11.12 -16.74 0.07
CA ASP A 63 12.45 -16.11 0.10
C ASP A 63 13.32 -16.48 -1.12
N ASP A 64 13.14 -17.69 -1.67
CA ASP A 64 13.87 -18.15 -2.85
C ASP A 64 13.15 -17.71 -4.13
N GLU A 65 13.82 -16.86 -4.93
CA GLU A 65 13.28 -16.31 -6.18
C GLU A 65 13.00 -17.41 -7.23
N THR A 66 13.79 -18.49 -7.24
CA THR A 66 13.63 -19.62 -8.16
C THR A 66 12.35 -20.37 -7.84
N ILE A 67 12.18 -20.75 -6.57
CA ILE A 67 10.97 -21.43 -6.09
C ILE A 67 9.74 -20.54 -6.31
N LYS A 68 9.85 -19.23 -6.05
CA LYS A 68 8.76 -18.29 -6.28
C LYS A 68 8.32 -18.28 -7.75
N ASN A 69 9.27 -18.26 -8.68
CA ASN A 69 8.98 -18.27 -10.10
C ASN A 69 8.40 -19.61 -10.57
N GLU A 70 8.89 -20.73 -10.04
CA GLU A 70 8.31 -22.06 -10.29
C GLU A 70 6.85 -22.13 -9.83
N VAL A 71 6.55 -21.62 -8.63
CA VAL A 71 5.17 -21.55 -8.10
C VAL A 71 4.29 -20.70 -9.02
N PHE A 72 4.78 -19.56 -9.50
CA PHE A 72 4.02 -18.69 -10.39
C PHE A 72 3.75 -19.35 -11.76
N GLU A 73 4.75 -19.98 -12.37
CA GLU A 73 4.61 -20.71 -13.63
C GLU A 73 3.68 -21.93 -13.50
N PHE A 74 3.70 -22.62 -12.36
CA PHE A 74 2.74 -23.67 -12.07
C PHE A 74 1.30 -23.14 -12.09
N ILE A 75 1.02 -22.04 -11.38
CA ILE A 75 -0.33 -21.43 -11.33
C ILE A 75 -0.78 -20.96 -12.71
N LYS A 76 0.14 -20.43 -13.51
CA LYS A 76 -0.11 -20.00 -14.90
C LYS A 76 -0.49 -21.16 -15.82
N THR A 77 0.11 -22.34 -15.61
CA THR A 77 -0.12 -23.52 -16.46
C THR A 77 -1.37 -24.30 -16.06
N ASP A 78 -1.67 -24.37 -14.76
CA ASP A 78 -2.77 -25.17 -14.21
C ASP A 78 -4.17 -24.56 -14.48
N HIS A 79 -4.26 -23.25 -14.79
CA HIS A 79 -5.52 -22.54 -14.92
C HIS A 79 -5.64 -21.72 -16.20
N VAL A 80 -6.37 -22.28 -17.17
CA VAL A 80 -6.60 -21.72 -18.51
C VAL A 80 -7.39 -20.40 -18.50
N ASP A 81 -8.12 -20.10 -17.43
CA ASP A 81 -8.98 -18.90 -17.33
C ASP A 81 -8.21 -17.59 -17.08
N PHE A 82 -6.91 -17.65 -16.75
CA PHE A 82 -6.11 -16.45 -16.51
C PHE A 82 -5.41 -15.97 -17.78
N THR A 83 -5.56 -14.69 -18.08
CA THR A 83 -4.77 -14.01 -19.10
C THR A 83 -3.44 -13.55 -18.48
N TYR A 84 -2.34 -14.02 -19.06
CA TYR A 84 -1.00 -13.57 -18.70
C TYR A 84 -0.67 -12.20 -19.32
N SER A 85 -0.06 -11.33 -18.53
CA SER A 85 0.57 -10.11 -19.01
C SER A 85 1.82 -9.81 -18.20
N SER A 86 2.83 -9.20 -18.83
CA SER A 86 4.04 -8.72 -18.16
C SER A 86 4.21 -7.25 -18.51
N GLU A 87 4.17 -6.39 -17.50
CA GLU A 87 4.26 -4.95 -17.69
C GLU A 87 5.18 -4.32 -16.65
N LEU A 88 6.00 -3.37 -17.09
CA LEU A 88 6.69 -2.47 -16.18
C LEU A 88 5.66 -1.43 -15.69
N PRO A 89 5.34 -1.37 -14.40
CA PRO A 89 4.33 -0.44 -13.91
C PRO A 89 4.71 0.99 -14.29
N SER A 90 3.73 1.77 -14.74
CA SER A 90 3.96 3.17 -15.11
C SER A 90 4.49 3.94 -13.89
N PHE A 91 5.34 4.94 -14.15
CA PHE A 91 5.95 5.76 -13.11
C PHE A 91 4.92 6.28 -12.10
N VAL A 92 3.83 6.87 -12.62
CA VAL A 92 2.76 7.49 -11.83
C VAL A 92 2.03 6.45 -10.97
N LYS A 93 1.73 5.26 -11.52
CA LYS A 93 1.05 4.20 -10.77
C LYS A 93 1.92 3.68 -9.62
N TYR A 94 3.23 3.56 -9.85
CA TYR A 94 4.18 3.05 -8.89
C TYR A 94 4.49 4.07 -7.76
N THR A 95 4.52 5.37 -8.07
CA THR A 95 4.90 6.44 -7.13
C THR A 95 3.71 7.28 -6.63
N LYS A 96 2.47 6.91 -6.94
CA LYS A 96 1.24 7.67 -6.59
C LYS A 96 1.23 8.19 -5.15
N ALA A 97 1.53 7.33 -4.18
CA ALA A 97 1.54 7.70 -2.76
C ALA A 97 2.61 8.76 -2.44
N GLN A 98 3.81 8.62 -3.02
CA GLN A 98 4.91 9.56 -2.86
C GLN A 98 4.59 10.92 -3.51
N LEU A 99 3.97 10.91 -4.69
CA LEU A 99 3.51 12.13 -5.36
C LEU A 99 2.44 12.85 -4.53
N PHE A 100 1.48 12.12 -3.97
CA PHE A 100 0.46 12.69 -3.10
C PHE A 100 1.06 13.31 -1.83
N ALA A 101 2.04 12.63 -1.21
CA ALA A 101 2.77 13.16 -0.07
C ALA A 101 3.50 14.47 -0.43
N LEU A 102 4.18 14.50 -1.58
CA LEU A 102 4.91 15.69 -2.04
C LEU A 102 3.96 16.87 -2.25
N VAL A 103 2.84 16.67 -2.96
CA VAL A 103 1.81 17.71 -3.15
C VAL A 103 1.24 18.18 -1.82
N SER A 104 0.96 17.26 -0.89
CA SER A 104 0.40 17.61 0.43
C SER A 104 1.37 18.46 1.25
N ILE A 105 2.65 18.07 1.30
CA ILE A 105 3.70 18.81 2.02
C ILE A 105 3.88 20.20 1.40
N THR A 106 3.91 20.31 0.06
CA THR A 106 4.00 21.59 -0.64
C THR A 106 2.78 22.48 -0.37
N GLY A 107 1.57 21.93 -0.34
CA GLY A 107 0.36 22.68 0.00
C GLY A 107 0.39 23.26 1.41
N ILE A 108 0.76 22.43 2.40
CA ILE A 108 0.93 22.86 3.79
C ILE A 108 2.02 23.93 3.90
N PHE A 109 3.14 23.76 3.19
CA PHE A 109 4.23 24.72 3.17
C PHE A 109 3.80 26.08 2.62
N ILE A 110 3.15 26.12 1.45
CA ILE A 110 2.69 27.37 0.84
C ILE A 110 1.73 28.11 1.78
N TRP A 111 0.78 27.39 2.38
CA TRP A 111 -0.17 28.00 3.30
C TRP A 111 0.51 28.52 4.57
N SER A 112 1.40 27.73 5.18
CA SER A 112 2.14 28.13 6.38
C SER A 112 3.05 29.33 6.10
N LEU A 113 3.73 29.34 4.95
CA LEU A 113 4.62 30.42 4.53
C LEU A 113 3.85 31.72 4.31
N TYR A 114 2.70 31.65 3.63
CA TYR A 114 1.83 32.80 3.42
C TYR A 114 1.40 33.44 4.74
N LEU A 115 0.97 32.63 5.72
CA LEU A 115 0.59 33.14 7.04
C LEU A 115 1.79 33.71 7.80
N ALA A 116 2.95 33.06 7.73
CA ALA A 116 4.15 33.54 8.41
C ALA A 116 4.59 34.92 7.91
N ILE A 117 4.58 35.13 6.59
CA ILE A 117 4.88 36.44 5.98
C ILE A 117 3.91 37.51 6.47
N GLN A 118 2.62 37.17 6.59
CA GLN A 118 1.61 38.11 7.08
C GLN A 118 1.76 38.43 8.56
N ILE A 119 2.03 37.43 9.40
CA ILE A 119 2.32 37.62 10.83
C ILE A 119 3.55 38.50 11.00
N GLU A 120 4.62 38.27 10.23
CA GLU A 120 5.83 39.10 10.24
C GLU A 120 5.58 40.52 9.73
N SER A 121 4.59 40.73 8.87
CA SER A 121 4.14 42.07 8.44
C SER A 121 3.24 42.79 9.45
N GLY A 122 2.94 42.16 10.59
CA GLY A 122 2.12 42.74 11.67
C GLY A 122 0.63 42.41 11.61
N ILE A 123 0.21 41.42 10.80
CA ILE A 123 -1.18 40.96 10.74
C ILE A 123 -1.40 39.92 11.84
N GLU A 124 -2.33 40.20 12.74
CA GLU A 124 -2.72 39.27 13.80
C GLU A 124 -3.84 38.36 13.31
N TYR A 125 -3.68 37.06 13.58
CA TYR A 125 -4.65 36.04 13.22
C TYR A 125 -5.22 35.39 14.48
N GLU A 126 -6.55 35.43 14.61
CA GLU A 126 -7.27 34.70 15.64
C GLU A 126 -8.00 33.51 15.05
N LEU A 127 -8.02 32.39 15.78
CA LEU A 127 -8.77 31.20 15.38
C LEU A 127 -10.26 31.40 15.70
N VAL A 128 -11.03 31.81 14.70
CA VAL A 128 -12.49 32.00 14.82
C VAL A 128 -13.21 30.66 14.64
N GLY A 129 -13.59 30.02 15.75
CA GLY A 129 -14.35 28.75 15.77
C GLY A 129 -13.95 27.83 16.93
N GLY A 130 -14.92 27.48 17.79
CA GLY A 130 -14.69 26.87 19.11
C GLY A 130 -13.91 25.53 19.16
N ARG A 131 -13.24 25.32 20.31
CA ARG A 131 -12.60 24.12 20.92
C ARG A 131 -11.74 23.15 20.07
N ARG A 132 -11.84 23.08 18.74
CA ARG A 132 -11.06 22.15 17.90
C ARG A 132 -10.60 22.84 16.61
N PRO A 133 -9.44 23.51 16.62
CA PRO A 133 -9.01 24.36 15.50
C PRO A 133 -8.56 23.61 14.23
N GLY A 134 -8.74 22.28 14.16
CA GLY A 134 -8.53 21.48 12.95
C GLY A 134 -7.16 21.68 12.30
N ILE A 135 -7.10 21.53 10.97
CA ILE A 135 -5.87 21.71 10.19
C ILE A 135 -5.41 23.18 10.19
N ALA A 136 -6.34 24.14 10.21
CA ALA A 136 -6.02 25.57 10.24
C ALA A 136 -5.21 25.96 11.49
N GLY A 137 -5.55 25.40 12.65
CA GLY A 137 -4.79 25.59 13.89
C GLY A 137 -3.37 25.07 13.80
N VAL A 138 -3.18 23.88 13.22
CA VAL A 138 -1.84 23.30 13.00
C VAL A 138 -1.01 24.20 12.11
N ILE A 139 -1.59 24.69 11.01
CA ILE A 139 -0.91 25.57 10.06
C ILE A 139 -0.56 26.91 10.70
N LEU A 140 -1.45 27.48 11.53
CA LEU A 140 -1.18 28.72 12.26
C LEU A 140 -0.04 28.54 13.27
N VAL A 141 0.02 27.41 13.98
CA VAL A 141 1.14 27.10 14.88
C VAL A 141 2.45 27.00 14.10
N ILE A 142 2.45 26.37 12.93
CA ILE A 142 3.63 26.30 12.06
C ILE A 142 4.02 27.71 11.58
N ALA A 143 3.04 28.52 11.17
CA ALA A 143 3.27 29.89 10.70
C ALA A 143 3.95 30.77 11.76
N ASN A 144 3.57 30.61 13.04
CA ASN A 144 4.18 31.33 14.17
C ASN A 144 5.66 30.98 14.41
N LEU A 145 6.23 29.96 13.77
CA LEU A 145 7.66 29.67 13.85
C LEU A 145 8.52 30.72 13.11
N GLY A 146 7.91 31.47 12.19
CA GLY A 146 8.57 32.46 11.35
C GLY A 146 9.04 31.89 10.00
N THR A 147 9.16 32.78 9.02
CA THR A 147 9.44 32.47 7.61
C THR A 147 10.70 31.64 7.43
N PHE A 148 11.79 32.03 8.11
CA PHE A 148 13.09 31.36 7.99
C PHE A 148 13.03 29.88 8.43
N LYS A 149 12.38 29.59 9.56
CA LYS A 149 12.29 28.22 10.09
C LYS A 149 11.40 27.33 9.21
N ILE A 150 10.32 27.90 8.67
CA ILE A 150 9.40 27.18 7.77
C ILE A 150 10.12 26.79 6.48
N ILE A 151 10.92 27.69 5.89
CA ILE A 151 11.72 27.39 4.70
C ILE A 151 12.70 26.25 4.95
N ILE A 152 13.47 26.32 6.05
CA ILE A 152 14.43 25.25 6.39
C ILE A 152 13.72 23.92 6.62
N GLY A 153 12.64 23.91 7.41
CA GLY A 153 11.88 22.70 7.69
C GLY A 153 11.32 22.07 6.42
N TYR A 154 10.80 22.89 5.50
CA TYR A 154 10.33 22.41 4.21
C TYR A 154 11.44 21.83 3.35
N LEU A 155 12.62 22.46 3.27
CA LEU A 155 13.75 21.92 2.51
C LEU A 155 14.18 20.54 3.01
N ILE A 156 14.19 20.33 4.33
CA ILE A 156 14.50 19.03 4.95
C ILE A 156 13.45 17.99 4.55
N LEU A 157 12.15 18.30 4.72
CA LEU A 157 11.06 17.40 4.35
C LEU A 157 11.06 17.08 2.85
N LEU A 158 11.32 18.08 2.01
CA LEU A 158 11.42 17.93 0.56
C LEU A 158 12.57 17.00 0.18
N ALA A 159 13.75 17.16 0.79
CA ALA A 159 14.89 16.29 0.55
C ALA A 159 14.56 14.82 0.90
N ILE A 160 13.90 14.58 2.04
CA ILE A 160 13.46 13.25 2.46
C ILE A 160 12.44 12.67 1.46
N ALA A 161 11.45 13.47 1.05
CA ALA A 161 10.42 13.04 0.10
C ALA A 161 11.01 12.69 -1.28
N ILE A 162 11.92 13.52 -1.80
CA ILE A 162 12.63 13.28 -3.05
C ILE A 162 13.50 12.02 -2.94
N PHE A 163 14.25 11.86 -1.85
CA PHE A 163 15.06 10.66 -1.64
C PHE A 163 14.21 9.39 -1.61
N ALA A 164 13.09 9.40 -0.89
CA ALA A 164 12.15 8.29 -0.84
C ALA A 164 11.54 8.00 -2.22
N LEU A 165 11.21 9.04 -2.99
CA LEU A 165 10.71 8.92 -4.36
C LEU A 165 11.75 8.26 -5.28
N ILE A 166 13.00 8.74 -5.28
CA ILE A 166 14.11 8.19 -6.07
C ILE A 166 14.35 6.73 -5.70
N LYS A 167 14.44 6.41 -4.40
CA LYS A 167 14.64 5.04 -3.91
C LYS A 167 13.53 4.12 -4.43
N LYS A 168 12.29 4.58 -4.39
CA LYS A 168 11.15 3.80 -4.90
C LYS A 168 11.25 3.63 -6.42
N ILE A 169 11.48 4.69 -7.19
CA ILE A 169 11.61 4.56 -8.66
C ILE A 169 12.69 3.54 -9.05
N ARG A 170 13.83 3.54 -8.34
CA ARG A 170 14.92 2.57 -8.58
C ARG A 170 14.53 1.13 -8.25
N SER A 171 13.60 0.91 -7.32
CA SER A 171 13.08 -0.45 -7.02
C SER A 171 11.98 -0.90 -7.98
N ARG A 172 11.70 -0.14 -9.04
CA ARG A 172 10.73 -0.52 -10.06
C ARG A 172 11.28 -1.68 -10.89
N SER A 173 10.55 -2.77 -10.95
CA SER A 173 10.91 -3.98 -11.66
C SER A 173 9.73 -4.51 -12.48
N ILE A 174 10.02 -5.43 -13.39
CA ILE A 174 9.00 -6.13 -14.18
C ILE A 174 8.06 -6.85 -13.21
N THR A 175 6.76 -6.71 -13.45
CA THR A 175 5.73 -7.40 -12.70
C THR A 175 4.94 -8.24 -13.68
N GLU A 176 4.85 -9.53 -13.37
CA GLU A 176 4.02 -10.48 -14.09
C GLU A 176 2.64 -10.54 -13.45
N TYR A 177 1.63 -10.67 -14.29
CA TYR A 177 0.24 -10.65 -13.90
C TYR A 177 -0.51 -11.81 -14.51
N LEU A 178 -1.30 -12.49 -13.69
CA LEU A 178 -2.38 -13.38 -14.12
C LEU A 178 -3.69 -12.67 -13.77
N LYS A 179 -4.53 -12.35 -14.76
CA LYS A 179 -5.77 -11.59 -14.58
C LYS A 179 -6.95 -12.31 -15.25
N ARG A 180 -8.13 -12.28 -14.62
CA ARG A 180 -9.42 -12.63 -15.23
C ARG A 180 -10.13 -11.38 -15.73
#